data_AF-A0A5J4Q453-F1
#
_entry.id   AF-A0A5J4Q453-F1
#
_cell.length_a   1.000
_cell.length_b   1.000
_cell.length_c   1.000
_cell.angle_alpha   90.00
_cell.angle_beta   90.00
_cell.angle_gamma   90.00
#
_symmetry.space_group_name_H-M   'P 1'
#
loop_
_entity.id
_entity.type
_entity.pdbx_description
1 polymer ?
#
loop_
_entity_poly.entity_id
_entity_poly.type
_entity_poly.pdbx_seq_one_letter_code
_entity_poly.pdbx_strand_id
1 'polypeptide(L)'
;MTSNSTEYYHILLSICQKEEIPLTERYKQMRSLLERLCRTQLQDESLQMTDLSARISYVAAKVGLDIREQNRLHTFRLTSNKILNRQEEPDKEKLLRDAKTLAFFVKRLF
;
A
#
# COMPACT_ATOMS: atom_id res chain seq x y z
N MET A 1 -25.05 5.05 -1.75
CA MET A 1 -23.86 4.34 -1.25
C MET A 1 -22.63 4.89 -1.97
N THR A 2 -22.05 5.98 -1.48
CA THR A 2 -20.81 6.55 -2.05
C THR A 2 -19.62 5.78 -1.51
N SER A 3 -18.73 5.37 -2.41
CA SER A 3 -17.89 4.17 -2.36
C SER A 3 -16.75 4.20 -1.34
N ASN A 4 -16.47 3.04 -0.73
CA ASN A 4 -15.30 2.78 0.12
C ASN A 4 -13.96 3.22 -0.53
N SER A 5 -13.86 3.20 -1.87
CA SER A 5 -12.69 3.65 -2.63
C SER A 5 -12.35 5.14 -2.45
N THR A 6 -13.36 6.00 -2.33
CA THR A 6 -13.17 7.46 -2.22
C THR A 6 -12.42 7.83 -0.93
N GLU A 7 -12.73 7.15 0.18
CA GLU A 7 -12.04 7.35 1.45
C GLU A 7 -10.54 7.02 1.34
N TYR A 8 -10.19 5.90 0.70
CA TYR A 8 -8.79 5.52 0.50
C TYR A 8 -8.03 6.52 -0.37
N TYR A 9 -8.67 7.08 -1.40
CA TYR A 9 -8.06 8.14 -2.21
C TYR A 9 -7.84 9.42 -1.41
N HIS A 10 -8.78 9.82 -0.56
CA HIS A 10 -8.58 10.96 0.34
C HIS A 10 -7.45 10.73 1.34
N ILE A 11 -7.31 9.53 1.88
CA ILE A 11 -6.19 9.17 2.75
C ILE A 11 -4.87 9.31 1.99
N LEU A 12 -4.76 8.74 0.78
CA LEU A 12 -3.55 8.84 -0.04
C LEU A 12 -3.21 10.29 -0.40
N LEU A 13 -4.21 11.07 -0.79
CA LEU A 13 -4.04 12.49 -1.11
C LEU A 13 -3.54 13.28 0.11
N SER A 14 -4.16 13.06 1.27
CA SER A 14 -3.75 13.66 2.55
C SER A 14 -2.29 13.34 2.87
N ILE A 15 -1.88 12.06 2.74
CA ILE A 15 -0.48 11.67 2.92
C ILE A 15 0.44 12.37 1.91
N CYS A 16 0.00 12.62 0.68
CA CYS A 16 0.79 13.29 -0.35
C CYS A 16 0.95 14.81 -0.12
N GLN A 17 -0.04 15.47 0.49
CA GLN A 17 -0.08 16.92 0.66
C GLN A 17 0.53 17.43 1.97
N LYS A 18 0.62 16.59 3.00
CA LYS A 18 1.15 16.99 4.31
C LYS A 18 2.67 17.10 4.32
N GLU A 19 3.20 18.24 3.90
CA GLU A 19 4.63 18.53 3.90
C GLU A 19 5.19 18.76 5.31
N GLU A 20 4.33 19.09 6.28
CA GLU A 20 4.68 19.25 7.69
C GLU A 20 5.00 17.92 8.40
N ILE A 21 4.61 16.78 7.80
CA ILE A 21 4.88 15.45 8.35
C ILE A 21 6.19 14.91 7.74
N PRO A 22 7.13 14.41 8.57
CA PRO A 22 8.33 13.75 8.07
C PRO A 22 8.02 12.63 7.07
N LEU A 23 8.79 12.53 5.99
CA LEU A 23 8.56 11.53 4.94
C LEU A 23 8.55 10.09 5.49
N THR A 24 9.36 9.78 6.50
CA THR A 24 9.35 8.46 7.17
C THR A 24 7.98 8.12 7.77
N GLU A 25 7.31 9.10 8.40
CA GLU A 25 5.97 8.87 8.96
C GLU A 25 4.91 8.77 7.86
N ARG A 26 5.10 9.48 6.74
CA ARG A 26 4.24 9.34 5.55
C ARG A 26 4.37 7.95 4.92
N TYR A 27 5.59 7.41 4.85
CA TYR A 27 5.84 6.02 4.44
C TYR A 27 5.20 5.01 5.39
N LYS A 28 5.25 5.26 6.70
CA LYS A 28 4.57 4.42 7.70
C LYS A 28 3.06 4.40 7.50
N GLN A 29 2.44 5.56 7.27
CA GLN A 29 1.00 5.65 6.97
C GLN A 29 0.63 4.89 5.70
N MET A 30 1.40 5.04 4.62
CA MET A 30 1.19 4.27 3.38
C MET A 30 1.37 2.77 3.59
N ARG A 31 2.34 2.36 4.42
CA ARG A 31 2.56 0.95 4.76
C ARG A 31 1.37 0.36 5.51
N SER A 32 0.87 1.06 6.54
CA SER A 32 -0.33 0.65 7.26
C SER A 32 -1.56 0.60 6.37
N LEU A 33 -1.66 1.49 5.39
CA LEU A 33 -2.73 1.48 4.40
C LEU A 33 -2.70 0.21 3.53
N LEU A 34 -1.53 -0.17 3.00
CA LEU A 34 -1.38 -1.42 2.25
C LEU A 34 -1.79 -2.64 3.07
N GLU A 35 -1.34 -2.72 4.32
CA GLU A 35 -1.69 -3.81 5.23
C GLU A 35 -3.21 -3.87 5.49
N ARG A 36 -3.85 -2.70 5.65
CA ARG A 36 -5.31 -2.60 5.78
C ARG A 36 -6.02 -3.09 4.53
N LEU A 37 -5.60 -2.64 3.34
CA LEU A 37 -6.17 -3.07 2.06
C LEU A 37 -6.07 -4.59 1.90
N CYS A 38 -4.89 -5.18 2.12
CA CYS A 38 -4.73 -6.64 2.08
C CYS A 38 -5.63 -7.34 3.10
N ARG A 39 -5.71 -6.85 4.33
CA ARG A 39 -6.52 -7.46 5.40
C ARG A 39 -8.02 -7.44 5.08
N THR A 40 -8.54 -6.37 4.47
CA THR A 40 -9.97 -6.31 4.08
C THR A 40 -10.36 -7.40 3.09
N GLN A 41 -9.40 -7.90 2.30
CA GLN A 41 -9.65 -8.96 1.31
C GLN A 41 -9.56 -10.37 1.88
N LEU A 42 -9.10 -10.50 3.13
CA LEU A 42 -8.85 -11.77 3.84
C LEU A 42 -9.92 -12.07 4.92
N GLN A 43 -10.86 -11.16 5.20
CA GLN A 43 -11.82 -11.32 6.30
C GLN A 43 -12.77 -12.52 6.14
N ASP A 44 -12.95 -13.03 4.92
CA ASP A 44 -13.77 -14.21 4.63
C ASP A 44 -12.99 -15.54 4.67
N GLU A 45 -11.68 -15.51 4.93
CA GLU A 45 -10.85 -16.71 4.92
C GLU A 45 -10.26 -17.03 6.30
N SER A 46 -10.32 -18.30 6.70
CA SER A 46 -9.74 -18.84 7.93
C SER A 46 -8.21 -18.78 7.97
N LEU A 47 -7.58 -18.20 6.95
CA LEU A 47 -6.14 -18.18 6.77
C LEU A 47 -5.52 -16.96 7.46
N GLN A 48 -4.93 -17.18 8.64
CA GLN A 48 -4.12 -16.17 9.32
C GLN A 48 -2.74 -16.02 8.66
N MET A 49 -2.69 -15.43 7.46
CA MET A 49 -1.41 -15.05 6.86
C MET A 49 -0.79 -13.89 7.65
N THR A 50 0.31 -14.15 8.35
CA THR A 50 1.03 -13.13 9.14
C THR A 50 1.95 -12.27 8.27
N ASP A 51 2.59 -12.85 7.26
CA ASP A 51 3.52 -12.16 6.37
C ASP A 51 2.79 -11.26 5.34
N LEU A 52 3.29 -10.04 5.13
CA LEU A 52 2.68 -9.12 4.16
C LEU A 52 2.98 -9.53 2.71
N SER A 53 4.13 -10.16 2.42
CA SER A 53 4.45 -10.61 1.07
C SER A 53 3.46 -11.67 0.61
N ALA A 54 3.16 -12.66 1.46
CA ALA A 54 2.16 -13.68 1.21
C ALA A 54 0.77 -13.08 0.97
N ARG A 55 0.36 -12.12 1.82
CA ARG A 55 -0.93 -11.41 1.66
C ARG A 55 -1.02 -10.63 0.36
N ILE A 56 0.05 -9.93 -0.05
CA ILE A 56 0.08 -9.24 -1.35
C ILE A 56 -0.11 -10.25 -2.48
N SER A 57 0.62 -11.37 -2.47
CA SER A 57 0.54 -12.38 -3.52
C SER A 57 -0.85 -13.02 -3.62
N TYR A 58 -1.45 -13.34 -2.47
CA TYR A 58 -2.81 -13.86 -2.43
C TYR A 58 -3.82 -12.87 -3.01
N VAL A 59 -3.82 -11.62 -2.54
CA VAL A 59 -4.78 -10.61 -3.01
C VAL A 59 -4.54 -10.27 -4.47
N ALA A 60 -3.29 -10.21 -4.91
CA ALA A 60 -2.93 -10.00 -6.31
C ALA A 60 -3.53 -11.08 -7.22
N ALA A 61 -3.42 -12.36 -6.83
CA ALA A 61 -4.06 -13.45 -7.54
C ALA A 61 -5.58 -13.33 -7.53
N LYS A 62 -6.18 -13.03 -6.36
CA LYS A 62 -7.63 -12.88 -6.19
C LYS A 62 -8.24 -11.82 -7.10
N VAL A 63 -7.58 -10.67 -7.28
CA VAL A 63 -8.09 -9.56 -8.11
C VAL A 63 -7.50 -9.52 -9.52
N GLY A 64 -6.74 -10.55 -9.90
CA GLY A 64 -6.16 -10.71 -11.23
C GLY A 64 -5.15 -9.64 -11.59
N LEU A 65 -4.25 -9.26 -10.66
CA LEU A 65 -3.11 -8.41 -10.99
C LEU A 65 -2.11 -9.18 -11.86
N ASP A 66 -1.52 -8.48 -12.83
CA ASP A 66 -0.40 -9.04 -13.57
C ASP A 66 0.90 -9.05 -12.72
N ILE A 67 1.93 -9.73 -13.24
CA ILE A 67 3.22 -9.84 -12.56
C ILE A 67 3.86 -8.46 -12.33
N ARG A 68 3.68 -7.50 -13.25
CA ARG A 68 4.27 -6.16 -13.14
C ARG A 68 3.56 -5.35 -12.05
N GLU A 69 2.25 -5.44 -11.95
CA GLU A 69 1.40 -4.81 -10.94
C GLU A 69 1.70 -5.37 -9.55
N GLN A 70 1.79 -6.69 -9.41
CA GLN A 70 2.20 -7.34 -8.17
C GLN A 70 3.62 -6.94 -7.76
N ASN A 71 4.56 -6.87 -8.71
CA ASN A 71 5.93 -6.44 -8.45
C ASN A 71 6.03 -4.99 -7.97
N ARG A 72 5.13 -4.09 -8.41
CA ARG A 72 5.09 -2.72 -7.89
C ARG A 72 4.70 -2.70 -6.41
N LEU A 73 3.74 -3.52 -6.00
CA LEU A 73 3.37 -3.65 -4.57
C LEU A 73 4.51 -4.23 -3.74
N HIS A 74 5.20 -5.25 -4.24
CA HIS A 74 6.37 -5.82 -3.56
C HIS A 74 7.55 -4.85 -3.50
N THR A 75 7.76 -4.06 -4.55
CA THR A 75 8.77 -3.00 -4.56
C THR A 75 8.48 -1.98 -3.47
N PHE A 76 7.24 -1.48 -3.39
CA PHE A 76 6.82 -0.59 -2.32
C PHE A 76 6.96 -1.25 -0.94
N ARG A 77 6.61 -2.54 -0.80
CA ARG A 77 6.80 -3.30 0.44
C ARG A 77 8.27 -3.28 0.90
N LEU A 78 9.20 -3.45 -0.02
CA LEU A 78 10.64 -3.44 0.27
C LEU A 78 11.16 -2.04 0.56
N THR A 79 10.78 -1.03 -0.24
CA THR A 79 11.17 0.37 -0.04
C THR A 79 10.68 0.88 1.32
N SER A 80 9.40 0.70 1.64
CA SER A 80 8.86 1.08 2.96
C SER A 80 9.59 0.36 4.09
N ASN A 81 9.92 -0.93 3.95
CA ASN A 81 10.67 -1.65 4.99
C ASN A 81 12.07 -1.08 5.22
N LYS A 82 12.81 -0.74 4.15
CA LYS A 82 14.15 -0.13 4.27
C LYS A 82 14.08 1.23 4.97
N ILE A 83 13.13 2.07 4.59
CA ILE A 83 12.95 3.40 5.18
C ILE A 83 12.58 3.30 6.66
N LEU A 84 11.62 2.44 7.02
CA LEU A 84 11.18 2.27 8.41
C LEU A 84 12.27 1.68 9.31
N ASN A 85 13.19 0.89 8.75
CA ASN A 85 14.35 0.36 9.46
C ASN A 85 15.61 1.24 9.31
N ARG A 86 15.48 2.48 8.81
CA ARG A 86 16.59 3.45 8.65
C ARG A 86 17.75 2.94 7.77
N GLN A 87 17.45 2.06 6.82
CA GLN A 87 18.41 1.52 5.85
C GLN A 87 18.46 2.32 4.55
N GLU A 88 17.46 3.18 4.31
CA GLU A 88 17.35 4.03 3.14
C GLU A 88 16.69 5.35 3.55
N GLU A 89 17.22 6.48 3.10
CA GLU A 89 16.61 7.78 3.33
C GLU A 89 15.31 7.93 2.51
N PRO A 90 14.24 8.47 3.10
CA PRO A 90 12.98 8.65 2.39
C PRO A 90 13.09 9.75 1.33
N ASP A 91 12.45 9.53 0.19
CA ASP A 91 12.47 10.43 -0.95
C ASP A 91 11.05 10.78 -1.43
N LYS A 92 10.83 12.04 -1.82
CA LYS A 92 9.50 12.55 -2.20
C LYS A 92 9.04 11.95 -3.53
N GLU A 93 9.93 11.75 -4.50
CA GLU A 93 9.57 11.19 -5.81
C GLU A 93 9.17 9.71 -5.67
N LYS A 94 9.95 8.94 -4.91
CA LYS A 94 9.62 7.55 -4.56
C LYS A 94 8.30 7.48 -3.81
N LEU A 95 8.03 8.38 -2.86
CA LEU A 95 6.75 8.42 -2.13
C LEU A 95 5.57 8.59 -3.11
N LEU A 96 5.65 9.54 -4.03
CA LEU A 96 4.59 9.81 -5.01
C LEU A 96 4.39 8.64 -5.98
N ARG A 97 5.48 8.00 -6.43
CA ARG A 97 5.43 6.77 -7.24
C ARG A 97 4.74 5.63 -6.49
N ASP A 98 5.09 5.46 -5.21
CA ASP A 98 4.54 4.39 -4.38
C ASP A 98 3.06 4.69 -4.03
N ALA A 99 2.69 5.96 -3.87
CA ALA A 99 1.29 6.38 -3.68
C ALA A 99 0.45 6.11 -4.92
N LYS A 100 0.98 6.32 -6.13
CA LYS A 100 0.34 5.90 -7.39
C LYS A 100 0.12 4.40 -7.45
N THR A 101 1.08 3.61 -6.97
CA THR A 101 0.93 2.15 -6.85
C THR A 101 -0.23 1.78 -5.94
N LEU A 102 -0.35 2.41 -4.77
CA LEU A 102 -1.47 2.16 -3.86
C LEU A 102 -2.81 2.65 -4.42
N ALA A 103 -2.84 3.81 -5.09
CA ALA A 103 -4.05 4.32 -5.74
C ALA A 103 -4.55 3.39 -6.83
N PHE A 104 -3.63 2.84 -7.64
CA PHE A 104 -3.96 1.80 -8.61
C PHE A 104 -4.49 0.55 -7.93
N PHE A 105 -3.87 0.10 -6.84
CA PHE A 105 -4.35 -1.07 -6.10
C PHE A 105 -5.75 -0.86 -5.53
N VAL A 106 -6.05 0.30 -4.93
CA VAL A 106 -7.41 0.67 -4.48
C VAL A 106 -8.41 0.55 -5.63
N LYS A 107 -8.06 1.02 -6.84
CA LYS A 107 -8.91 0.92 -8.04
C LYS A 107 -9.20 -0.53 -8.45
N ARG A 108 -8.29 -1.46 -8.15
CA ARG A 108 -8.45 -2.88 -8.49
C ARG A 108 -9.29 -3.62 -7.45
N LEU A 109 -9.40 -3.10 -6.23
CA LEU A 109 -10.15 -3.72 -5.13
C LEU A 109 -11.64 -3.32 -5.09
N PHE A 110 -12.00 -2.15 -5.64
CA PHE A 110 -13.31 -1.52 -5.52
C PHE A 110 -13.72 -0.85 -6.83
#